data_AF-A0A7S1RJL5-F1
#
_entry.id   AF-A0A7S1RJL5-F1
#
_cell.length_a   1.000
_cell.length_b   1.000
_cell.length_c   1.000
_cell.angle_alpha   90.00
_cell.angle_beta   90.00
_cell.angle_gamma   90.00
#
_symmetry.space_group_name_H-M   'P 1'
#
loop_
_entity.id
_entity.type
_entity.pdbx_description
1 polymer ?
#
loop_
_entity_poly.entity_id
_entity_poly.type
_entity_poly.pdbx_seq_one_letter_code
_entity_poly.pdbx_strand_id
1 'polypeptide(L)'
;FDYMDATYPFRVFQGTEGLVPGVGVEVQWKMQEASPFGWWYGDLESLKPESDGTATATVTFRHFPMTSRWYRMKLCFGDSAIRGCVFGGYTGGIRPTTQAEKDLWLSF
;
A
#
# COMPACT_ATOMS: atom_id res chain seq x y z
N PHE A 1 -25.59 4.25 28.10
CA PHE A 1 -24.29 3.76 27.59
C PHE A 1 -24.59 3.18 26.22
N ASP A 2 -24.46 4.03 25.19
CA ASP A 2 -24.86 3.70 23.83
C ASP A 2 -23.62 3.21 23.07
N TYR A 3 -23.70 1.98 22.57
CA TYR A 3 -22.62 1.27 21.87
C TYR A 3 -22.69 1.69 20.40
N MET A 4 -22.34 2.94 20.12
CA MET A 4 -22.21 3.45 18.74
C MET A 4 -20.94 2.85 18.13
N ASP A 5 -21.14 1.71 17.49
CA ASP A 5 -20.58 1.37 16.18
C ASP A 5 -19.31 2.15 15.81
N ALA A 6 -18.17 1.76 16.41
CA ALA A 6 -16.87 2.18 15.93
C ALA A 6 -16.58 1.41 14.63
N THR A 7 -17.36 1.66 13.58
CA THR A 7 -17.12 1.13 12.24
C THR A 7 -15.75 1.65 11.83
N TYR A 8 -14.73 0.82 11.96
CA TYR A 8 -13.37 1.24 11.69
C TYR A 8 -13.29 1.64 10.21
N PRO A 9 -13.04 2.93 9.88
CA PRO A 9 -13.05 3.40 8.51
C PRO A 9 -11.68 3.13 7.89
N PHE A 10 -11.33 1.87 7.66
CA PHE A 10 -10.12 1.54 6.90
C PHE A 10 -10.36 1.97 5.45
N ARG A 11 -10.17 3.27 5.18
CA ARG A 11 -10.33 3.85 3.87
C ARG A 11 -9.24 3.28 2.97
N VAL A 12 -9.66 2.37 2.10
CA VAL A 12 -8.84 1.88 0.99
C VAL A 12 -8.48 3.08 0.14
N PHE A 13 -7.20 3.25 -0.18
CA PHE A 13 -6.78 4.35 -1.04
C PHE A 13 -7.16 4.06 -2.49
N GLN A 14 -7.88 5.02 -3.07
CA GLN A 14 -8.37 4.95 -4.44
C GLN A 14 -7.60 5.86 -5.40
N GLY A 15 -7.00 6.92 -4.86
CA GLY A 15 -6.33 7.95 -5.65
C GLY A 15 -5.01 7.48 -6.23
N THR A 16 -4.69 7.97 -7.43
CA THR A 16 -3.35 7.83 -8.04
C THR A 16 -2.58 9.14 -8.04
N GLU A 17 -3.13 10.20 -7.43
CA GLU A 17 -2.54 11.52 -7.41
C GLU A 17 -1.17 11.49 -6.70
N GLY A 18 -0.15 12.02 -7.37
CA GLY A 18 1.22 12.07 -6.85
C GLY A 18 1.98 10.75 -6.88
N LEU A 19 1.38 9.65 -7.36
CA LEU A 19 2.08 8.39 -7.57
C LEU A 19 2.88 8.44 -8.88
N VAL A 20 4.18 8.68 -8.77
CA VAL A 20 5.10 8.71 -9.90
C VAL A 20 6.23 7.70 -9.65
N PRO A 21 6.63 6.86 -10.63
CA PRO A 21 7.78 5.98 -10.48
C PRO A 21 9.01 6.72 -9.94
N GLY A 22 9.66 6.13 -8.93
CA GLY A 22 10.82 6.68 -8.22
C GLY A 22 10.49 7.37 -6.89
N VAL A 23 9.22 7.62 -6.56
CA VAL A 23 8.83 8.20 -5.26
C VAL A 23 8.67 7.12 -4.18
N GLY A 24 8.86 7.53 -2.93
CA GLY A 24 8.50 6.71 -1.78
C GLY A 24 6.98 6.59 -1.66
N VAL A 25 6.51 5.41 -1.27
CA VAL A 25 5.11 5.10 -1.04
C VAL A 25 4.91 4.33 0.25
N GLU A 26 3.76 4.55 0.86
CA GLU A 26 3.24 3.69 1.92
C GLU A 26 2.19 2.75 1.34
N VAL A 27 2.32 1.47 1.68
CA VAL A 27 1.39 0.42 1.30
C VAL A 27 0.60 -0.03 2.51
N GLN A 28 -0.73 -0.04 2.39
CA GLN A 28 -1.60 -0.67 3.37
C GLN A 28 -1.47 -2.18 3.26
N TRP A 29 -1.05 -2.86 4.32
CA TRP A 29 -0.98 -4.32 4.38
C TRP A 29 -1.51 -4.87 5.71
N LYS A 30 -2.22 -6.00 5.66
CA LYS A 30 -2.69 -6.73 6.85
C LYS A 30 -2.67 -8.23 6.62
N MET A 31 -2.44 -8.99 7.70
CA MET A 31 -2.40 -10.46 7.61
C MET A 31 -3.80 -11.08 7.46
N GLN A 32 -4.81 -10.56 8.17
CA GLN A 32 -6.18 -11.07 8.15
C GLN A 32 -7.15 -9.98 7.70
N GLU A 33 -8.25 -10.37 7.06
CA GLU A 33 -9.23 -9.42 6.53
C GLU A 33 -9.88 -8.55 7.62
N ALA A 34 -10.11 -9.09 8.81
CA ALA A 34 -10.69 -8.34 9.93
C ALA A 34 -9.65 -7.52 10.73
N SER A 35 -8.36 -7.70 10.48
CA SER A 35 -7.30 -6.97 11.20
C SER A 35 -7.14 -5.54 10.71
N PRO A 36 -6.54 -4.66 11.54
CA PRO A 36 -6.11 -3.36 11.07
C PRO A 36 -5.02 -3.43 10.00
N PHE A 37 -5.04 -2.46 9.09
CA PHE A 37 -3.91 -2.21 8.20
C PHE A 37 -2.72 -1.67 8.99
N GLY A 38 -1.57 -2.30 8.77
CA GLY A 38 -0.27 -1.68 9.00
C GLY A 38 0.21 -0.97 7.74
N TRP A 39 1.32 -0.25 7.89
CA TRP A 39 1.94 0.54 6.83
C TRP A 39 3.31 0.00 6.51
N TRP A 40 3.56 -0.26 5.23
CA TRP A 40 4.85 -0.70 4.74
C TRP A 40 5.42 0.36 3.81
N TYR A 41 6.66 0.80 4.05
CA TYR A 41 7.35 1.74 3.19
C TYR A 41 8.12 1.04 2.07
N GLY A 42 7.96 1.51 0.84
CA GLY A 42 8.72 1.07 -0.32
C GLY A 42 8.84 2.14 -1.39
N ASP A 43 9.59 1.85 -2.45
CA ASP A 43 9.71 2.74 -3.61
C ASP A 43 8.75 2.29 -4.72
N LEU A 44 8.02 3.22 -5.32
CA LEU A 44 7.18 2.95 -6.48
C LEU A 44 8.07 2.70 -7.70
N GLU A 45 8.07 1.48 -8.21
CA GLU A 45 8.85 1.09 -9.38
C GLU A 45 8.07 1.38 -10.68
N SER A 46 6.78 1.05 -10.71
CA SER A 46 5.93 1.29 -11.87
C SER A 46 4.47 1.49 -11.45
N LEU A 47 3.76 2.29 -12.23
CA LEU A 47 2.32 2.51 -12.11
C LEU A 47 1.67 2.36 -13.48
N LYS A 48 0.68 1.47 -13.57
CA LYS A 48 -0.11 1.25 -14.77
C LYS A 48 -1.58 1.52 -14.46
N PRO A 49 -2.11 2.68 -14.85
CA PRO A 49 -3.55 2.93 -14.83
C PRO A 49 -4.28 1.95 -15.75
N GLU A 50 -5.45 1.49 -15.35
CA GLU A 50 -6.33 0.62 -16.13
C GLU A 50 -7.59 1.39 -16.55
N SER A 51 -8.29 0.90 -17.57
CA SER A 51 -9.47 1.58 -18.13
C SER A 51 -10.70 1.58 -17.22
N ASP A 52 -10.72 0.74 -16.18
CA ASP A 52 -11.81 0.59 -15.22
C ASP A 52 -11.68 1.51 -14.00
N GLY A 53 -10.71 2.42 -14.01
CA GLY A 53 -10.44 3.33 -12.88
C GLY A 53 -9.54 2.71 -11.80
N THR A 54 -9.07 1.48 -11.98
CA THR A 54 -8.03 0.90 -11.13
C THR A 54 -6.63 1.25 -11.64
N ALA A 55 -5.64 0.97 -10.81
CA ALA A 55 -4.24 1.03 -11.18
C ALA A 55 -3.48 -0.15 -10.59
N THR A 56 -2.53 -0.65 -11.36
CA THR A 56 -1.57 -1.65 -10.92
C THR A 56 -0.24 -0.98 -10.61
N ALA A 57 0.20 -1.06 -9.36
CA ALA A 57 1.52 -0.61 -8.94
C ALA A 57 2.47 -1.78 -8.72
N THR A 58 3.75 -1.53 -8.97
CA THR A 58 4.86 -2.37 -8.50
C THR A 58 5.65 -1.56 -7.48
N VAL A 59 5.80 -2.10 -6.27
CA VAL A 59 6.53 -1.48 -5.16
C VAL A 59 7.71 -2.34 -4.78
N THR A 60 8.87 -1.72 -4.60
CA THR A 60 10.11 -2.37 -4.16
C THR A 60 10.42 -2.02 -2.70
N PHE A 61 10.69 -3.04 -1.90
CA PHE A 61 11.03 -2.96 -0.48
C PHE A 61 12.52 -3.23 -0.29
N ARG A 62 13.35 -2.18 -0.39
CA ARG A 62 14.82 -2.31 -0.37
C ARG A 62 15.43 -2.73 0.96
N HIS A 63 14.64 -2.74 2.03
CA HIS A 63 15.05 -3.29 3.32
C HIS A 63 15.10 -4.83 3.32
N PHE A 64 14.50 -5.48 2.32
CA PHE A 64 14.68 -6.91 2.08
C PHE A 64 15.77 -7.18 1.03
N PRO A 65 16.50 -8.30 1.13
CA PRO A 65 17.41 -8.74 0.06
C PRO A 65 16.67 -8.92 -1.27
N MET A 66 17.31 -8.63 -2.40
CA MET A 66 16.71 -8.78 -3.75
C MET A 66 16.19 -10.19 -4.05
N THR A 67 16.76 -11.21 -3.40
CA THR A 67 16.35 -12.62 -3.53
C THR A 67 15.14 -12.97 -2.67
N SER A 68 14.74 -12.09 -1.75
CA SER A 68 13.58 -12.27 -0.89
C SER A 68 12.30 -12.15 -1.69
N ARG A 69 11.35 -13.05 -1.43
CA ARG A 69 9.99 -12.90 -1.98
C ARG A 69 9.38 -11.55 -1.61
N TRP A 70 9.73 -11.00 -0.45
CA TRP A 70 9.22 -9.74 0.08
C TRP A 70 9.82 -8.49 -0.58
N TYR A 71 10.82 -8.66 -1.46
CA TYR A 71 11.53 -7.54 -2.08
C TYR A 71 10.64 -6.72 -3.03
N ARG A 72 9.71 -7.36 -3.73
CA ARG A 72 8.95 -6.71 -4.80
C ARG A 72 7.50 -7.18 -4.82
N MET A 73 6.58 -6.25 -4.63
CA MET A 73 5.14 -6.52 -4.63
C MET A 73 4.46 -5.86 -5.81
N LYS A 74 3.54 -6.59 -6.42
CA LYS A 74 2.57 -6.04 -7.37
C LYS A 74 1.20 -6.00 -6.70
N LEU A 75 0.52 -4.87 -6.79
CA LEU A 75 -0.83 -4.71 -6.23
C LEU A 75 -1.72 -3.86 -7.13
N CYS A 76 -3.03 -4.16 -7.09
CA CYS A 76 -4.08 -3.43 -7.80
C CYS A 76 -4.95 -2.67 -6.79
N PHE A 77 -5.26 -1.41 -7.07
CA PHE A 77 -6.01 -0.51 -6.20
C PHE A 77 -6.79 0.51 -7.04
N GLY A 78 -7.65 1.32 -6.42
CA GLY A 78 -8.47 2.34 -7.12
C GLY A 78 -9.98 2.21 -6.91
N ASP A 79 -10.48 1.01 -6.67
CA ASP A 79 -11.91 0.67 -6.62
C ASP A 79 -12.44 0.38 -5.21
N SER A 80 -11.73 0.82 -4.16
CA SER A 80 -12.05 0.53 -2.76
C SER A 80 -12.01 -0.95 -2.37
N ALA A 81 -11.58 -1.85 -3.25
CA ALA A 81 -11.50 -3.27 -2.91
C ALA A 81 -10.23 -3.62 -2.12
N ILE A 82 -10.40 -4.43 -1.08
CA ILE A 82 -9.31 -5.10 -0.38
C ILE A 82 -8.93 -6.35 -1.17
N ARG A 83 -7.65 -6.49 -1.52
CA ARG A 83 -7.18 -7.61 -2.36
C ARG A 83 -6.10 -8.42 -1.67
N GLY A 84 -6.17 -9.74 -1.83
CA GLY A 84 -5.08 -10.63 -1.48
C GLY A 84 -3.80 -10.25 -2.25
N CYS A 85 -2.64 -10.38 -1.60
CA CYS A 85 -1.35 -10.12 -2.25
C CYS A 85 -0.43 -11.35 -2.26
N VAL A 86 0.57 -11.32 -3.13
CA VAL A 86 1.53 -12.43 -3.33
C VAL A 86 2.36 -12.78 -2.10
N PHE A 87 2.36 -11.91 -1.09
CA PHE A 87 3.07 -12.09 0.17
C PHE A 87 2.26 -12.80 1.25
N GLY A 88 0.99 -13.12 0.97
CA GLY A 88 -0.01 -13.46 1.96
C GLY A 88 -0.69 -12.22 2.54
N GLY A 89 -1.86 -12.39 3.15
CA GLY A 89 -2.67 -11.28 3.64
C GLY A 89 -3.26 -10.42 2.53
N TYR A 90 -3.57 -9.16 2.85
CA TYR A 90 -4.39 -8.27 2.06
C TYR A 90 -3.80 -6.87 1.95
N THR A 91 -4.10 -6.19 0.84
CA THR A 91 -3.71 -4.80 0.56
C THR A 91 -4.92 -3.90 0.37
N GLY A 92 -4.79 -2.64 0.80
CA GLY A 92 -5.83 -1.60 0.72
C GLY A 92 -5.45 -0.43 -0.18
N GLY A 93 -4.39 -0.56 -0.98
CA GLY A 93 -3.88 0.52 -1.83
C GLY A 93 -2.66 1.21 -1.26
N ILE A 94 -2.24 2.28 -1.94
CA ILE A 94 -0.99 2.98 -1.68
C ILE A 94 -1.19 4.49 -1.70
N ARG A 95 -0.28 5.21 -1.05
CA ARG A 95 -0.18 6.67 -1.15
C ARG A 95 1.28 7.09 -1.36
N PRO A 96 1.54 8.23 -2.02
CA PRO A 96 2.88 8.80 -2.03
C PRO A 96 3.25 9.31 -0.63
N THR A 97 4.55 9.27 -0.33
CA THR A 97 5.14 9.88 0.87
C THR A 97 5.80 11.21 0.53
N THR A 98 5.73 12.17 1.43
CA THR A 98 6.58 13.35 1.43
C THR A 98 8.04 12.99 1.75
N GLN A 99 8.96 13.92 1.50
CA GLN A 99 10.37 13.72 1.85
C GLN A 99 10.55 13.51 3.37
N ALA A 100 9.83 14.27 4.20
CA ALA A 100 9.91 14.15 5.66
C ALA A 100 9.42 12.79 6.17
N GLU A 101 8.33 12.25 5.59
CA GLU A 101 7.85 10.90 5.92
C GLU A 101 8.84 9.82 5.50
N LYS A 102 9.45 9.96 4.31
CA LYS A 102 10.51 9.08 3.86
C LYS A 102 11.70 9.08 4.83
N ASP A 103 12.16 10.25 5.25
CA ASP A 103 13.29 10.37 6.17
C ASP A 103 12.97 9.72 7.53
N LEU A 104 11.73 9.86 8.00
CA LEU A 104 11.26 9.17 9.20
C LEU A 104 11.29 7.64 9.04
N TRP A 105 10.76 7.11 7.93
CA TRP A 105 10.78 5.67 7.65
C TRP A 105 12.20 5.09 7.58
N LEU A 106 13.16 5.86 7.06
CA LEU A 106 14.57 5.45 6.95
C LEU A 106 15.36 5.62 8.27
N SER A 107 14.74 6.17 9.32
CA SER A 107 15.35 6.32 10.64
C SER A 107 15.11 5.14 11.58
N PHE A 108 14.22 4.22 11.20
CA PHE A 108 13.93 2.97 11.93
C PHE A 108 14.75 1.80 11.38
#